data_AF-A0A2M8HMS0-F1
#
_entry.id   AF-A0A2M8HMS0-F1
#
_cell.length_a   1.000
_cell.length_b   1.000
_cell.length_c   1.000
_cell.angle_alpha   90.00
_cell.angle_beta   90.00
_cell.angle_gamma   90.00
#
_symmetry.space_group_name_H-M   'P 1'
#
loop_
_entity.id
_entity.type
_entity.pdbx_description
1 polymer ?
#
loop_
_entity_poly.entity_id
_entity_poly.type
_entity_poly.pdbx_seq_one_letter_code
_entity_poly.pdbx_strand_id
1 'polypeptide(L)'
;MERAIRFYKAVFDFTFEQSKIDGYDMALFPFKKENSGISGALAKGNVYQPSLQGVIVYFSTHNIDKTFNLALKHGGKILYPKTSNGDSGIVAEIQDS
;
A
#
# COMPACT_ATOMS: atom_id res chain seq x y z
N MET A 1 -0.70 -5.87 -11.57
CA MET A 1 -0.16 -6.78 -10.54
C MET A 1 1.31 -6.50 -10.31
N GLU A 2 2.23 -6.89 -11.19
CA GLU A 2 3.66 -6.71 -10.95
C GLU A 2 4.10 -5.28 -10.61
N ARG A 3 3.53 -4.28 -11.30
CA ARG A 3 3.75 -2.86 -11.00
C ARG A 3 3.47 -2.55 -9.52
N ALA A 4 2.29 -2.92 -9.03
CA ALA A 4 1.88 -2.69 -7.65
C ALA A 4 2.74 -3.50 -6.67
N ILE A 5 3.03 -4.78 -6.97
CA ILE A 5 3.94 -5.59 -6.13
C ILE A 5 5.30 -4.91 -6.00
N ARG A 6 5.90 -4.44 -7.09
CA ARG A 6 7.19 -3.74 -7.06
C ARG A 6 7.13 -2.46 -6.22
N PHE A 7 6.06 -1.69 -6.35
CA PHE A 7 5.85 -0.47 -5.56
C PHE A 7 5.80 -0.79 -4.06
N TYR A 8 4.83 -1.60 -3.63
CA TYR A 8 4.64 -1.88 -2.20
C TYR A 8 5.80 -2.66 -1.59
N LYS A 9 6.48 -3.52 -2.36
CA LYS A 9 7.74 -4.14 -1.92
C LYS A 9 8.84 -3.10 -1.71
N ALA A 10 9.03 -2.16 -2.62
CA ALA A 10 10.09 -1.16 -2.48
C ALA A 10 9.82 -0.17 -1.33
N VAL A 11 8.56 0.15 -1.06
CA VAL A 11 8.17 1.16 -0.06
C VAL A 11 8.09 0.57 1.35
N PHE A 12 7.57 -0.65 1.50
CA PHE A 12 7.28 -1.28 2.80
C PHE A 12 8.03 -2.60 3.04
N ASP A 13 8.86 -3.04 2.10
CA ASP A 13 9.58 -4.33 2.16
C ASP A 13 8.65 -5.55 2.30
N PHE A 14 7.44 -5.44 1.74
CA PHE A 14 6.49 -6.55 1.75
C PHE A 14 6.92 -7.67 0.81
N THR A 15 6.74 -8.90 1.30
CA THR A 15 6.80 -10.12 0.48
C THR A 15 5.39 -10.64 0.27
N PHE A 16 4.99 -10.73 -0.99
CA PHE A 16 3.64 -11.13 -1.36
C PHE A 16 3.57 -12.61 -1.72
N GLU A 17 2.51 -13.28 -1.27
CA GLU A 17 2.09 -14.56 -1.83
C GLU A 17 1.14 -14.29 -2.99
N GLN A 18 1.43 -14.83 -4.17
CA GLN A 18 0.56 -14.68 -5.34
C GLN A 18 -0.36 -15.88 -5.47
N SER A 19 -1.64 -15.62 -5.69
CA SER A 19 -2.67 -16.66 -5.84
C SER A 19 -3.73 -16.23 -6.85
N LYS A 20 -4.59 -17.18 -7.22
CA LYS A 20 -5.82 -16.92 -7.99
C LYS A 20 -7.01 -17.26 -7.11
N ILE A 21 -7.84 -16.27 -6.81
CA ILE A 21 -9.03 -16.40 -5.95
C ILE A 21 -10.23 -15.90 -6.77
N ASP A 22 -11.28 -16.71 -6.85
CA ASP A 22 -12.49 -16.45 -7.65
C ASP A 22 -12.17 -16.07 -9.12
N GLY A 23 -11.11 -16.66 -9.67
CA GLY A 23 -10.64 -16.39 -11.03
C GLY A 23 -9.77 -15.15 -11.19
N TYR A 24 -9.61 -14.31 -10.16
CA TYR A 24 -8.81 -13.08 -10.18
C TYR A 24 -7.39 -13.27 -9.66
N ASP A 25 -6.46 -12.53 -10.25
CA ASP A 25 -5.08 -12.52 -9.79
C ASP A 25 -4.99 -11.68 -8.52
N MET A 26 -4.44 -12.25 -7.45
CA MET A 26 -4.23 -11.57 -6.17
C MET A 26 -2.80 -11.71 -5.69
N ALA A 27 -2.31 -10.67 -5.02
CA ALA A 27 -1.05 -10.70 -4.27
C ALA A 27 -1.37 -10.36 -2.81
N LEU A 28 -1.33 -11.38 -1.95
CA LEU A 28 -1.72 -11.30 -0.55
C LEU A 28 -0.64 -10.57 0.24
N PHE A 29 -1.03 -9.56 1.02
CA PHE A 29 -0.12 -8.89 1.94
C PHE A 29 0.36 -9.89 3.01
N PRO A 30 1.57 -9.68 3.59
CA PRO A 30 2.08 -10.55 4.64
C PRO A 30 1.07 -10.75 5.76
N PHE A 31 0.71 -12.01 6.01
CA PHE A 31 -0.19 -12.40 7.08
C PHE A 31 0.45 -13.51 7.90
N LYS A 32 0.38 -13.40 9.23
CA LYS A 32 0.77 -14.46 10.16
C LYS A 32 -0.43 -14.77 11.03
N LYS A 33 -0.82 -16.04 11.10
CA LYS A 33 -2.02 -16.48 11.83
C LYS A 33 -1.95 -16.14 13.32
N GLU A 34 -0.75 -16.17 13.89
CA GLU A 34 -0.46 -15.78 15.27
C GLU A 34 -0.57 -14.27 15.53
N ASN A 35 -0.62 -13.42 14.50
CA ASN A 35 -0.83 -11.98 14.67
C ASN A 35 -2.32 -11.65 14.58
N SER A 36 -2.80 -10.80 15.48
CA SER A 36 -4.13 -10.20 15.38
C SER A 36 -4.16 -9.10 14.32
N GLY A 37 -5.29 -8.91 13.66
CA GLY A 37 -5.52 -7.80 12.74
C GLY A 37 -6.15 -8.20 11.41
N ILE A 38 -6.35 -7.20 10.56
CA ILE A 38 -6.91 -7.32 9.22
C ILE A 38 -5.76 -7.45 8.23
N SER A 39 -5.84 -8.41 7.31
CA SER A 39 -4.96 -8.51 6.14
C SER A 39 -5.67 -7.97 4.88
N GLY A 40 -5.00 -8.04 3.73
CA GLY A 40 -5.58 -7.67 2.45
C GLY A 40 -4.82 -8.28 1.27
N ALA A 41 -5.20 -7.86 0.07
CA ALA A 41 -4.50 -8.22 -1.16
C ALA A 41 -4.50 -7.07 -2.16
N LEU A 42 -3.45 -6.99 -2.97
CA LEU A 42 -3.55 -6.32 -4.26
C LEU A 42 -4.39 -7.23 -5.17
N ALA A 43 -5.45 -6.70 -5.78
CA ALA A 43 -6.35 -7.47 -6.64
C ALA A 43 -6.32 -6.94 -8.08
N LYS A 44 -6.31 -7.85 -9.05
CA LYS A 44 -6.38 -7.53 -10.48
C LYS A 44 -7.46 -8.37 -11.15
N GLY A 45 -8.36 -7.69 -11.84
CA GLY A 45 -9.48 -8.28 -12.55
C GLY A 45 -10.21 -7.23 -13.37
N ASN A 46 -11.12 -7.67 -14.25
CA ASN A 46 -11.92 -6.78 -15.09
C ASN A 46 -12.85 -5.85 -14.27
N VAL A 47 -13.27 -6.27 -13.07
CA VAL A 47 -14.14 -5.47 -12.19
C VAL A 47 -13.37 -4.49 -11.29
N TYR A 48 -12.05 -4.65 -11.13
CA TYR A 48 -11.22 -3.81 -10.25
C TYR A 48 -10.61 -2.65 -11.03
N GLN A 49 -11.20 -1.47 -10.88
CA GLN A 49 -10.72 -0.24 -11.51
C GLN A 49 -9.99 0.64 -10.48
N PRO A 50 -8.70 0.97 -10.71
CA PRO A 50 -8.00 1.94 -9.89
C PRO A 50 -8.74 3.28 -9.90
N SER A 51 -8.93 3.89 -8.73
CA SER A 51 -9.67 5.13 -8.58
C SER A 51 -9.16 5.92 -7.38
N LEU A 52 -9.25 7.25 -7.48
CA LEU A 52 -9.05 8.15 -6.34
C LEU A 52 -10.35 8.40 -5.57
N GLN A 53 -11.49 7.96 -6.09
CA GLN A 53 -12.83 8.16 -5.51
C GLN A 53 -13.28 6.97 -4.65
N GLY A 54 -12.36 6.41 -3.85
CA GLY A 54 -12.59 5.21 -3.05
C GLY A 54 -12.12 5.34 -1.60
N VAL A 55 -11.93 4.19 -0.96
CA VAL A 55 -11.37 4.13 0.40
C VAL A 55 -9.90 4.55 0.41
N ILE A 56 -9.50 5.28 1.45
CA ILE A 56 -8.10 5.59 1.73
C ILE A 56 -7.58 4.55 2.71
N VAL A 57 -6.52 3.83 2.31
CA VAL A 57 -5.89 2.80 3.14
C VAL A 57 -4.69 3.39 3.87
N TYR A 58 -4.70 3.29 5.21
CA TYR A 58 -3.60 3.75 6.06
C TYR A 58 -2.62 2.62 6.32
N PHE A 59 -1.33 2.90 6.10
CA PHE A 59 -0.22 2.03 6.50
C PHE A 59 0.57 2.73 7.61
N SER A 60 0.81 2.01 8.71
CA SER A 60 1.73 2.50 9.74
C SER A 60 3.18 2.36 9.26
N THR A 61 4.03 3.28 9.70
CA THR A 61 5.48 3.23 9.46
C THR A 61 6.23 3.79 10.65
N HIS A 62 7.39 3.20 10.95
CA HIS A 62 8.30 3.69 11.99
C HIS A 62 9.08 4.94 11.55
N ASN A 63 9.21 5.19 10.24
CA ASN A 63 9.93 6.34 9.72
C ASN A 63 9.22 6.87 8.47
N ILE A 64 8.38 7.87 8.69
CA ILE A 64 7.56 8.45 7.62
C ILE A 64 8.41 9.11 6.53
N ASP A 65 9.54 9.73 6.88
CA ASP A 65 10.44 10.35 5.91
C ASP A 65 11.02 9.34 4.93
N LYS A 66 11.50 8.22 5.46
CA LYS A 66 12.04 7.12 4.63
C LYS A 66 10.95 6.55 3.73
N THR A 67 9.78 6.20 4.30
CA THR A 67 8.66 5.62 3.55
C THR A 67 8.16 6.56 2.46
N PHE A 68 7.97 7.84 2.78
CA PHE A 68 7.50 8.85 1.84
C PHE A 68 8.49 9.06 0.69
N ASN A 69 9.79 9.17 0.98
CA ASN A 69 10.81 9.31 -0.06
C ASN A 69 10.93 8.07 -0.96
N LEU A 70 10.81 6.86 -0.41
CA LEU A 70 10.78 5.63 -1.20
C LEU A 70 9.56 5.59 -2.13
N ALA A 71 8.38 5.99 -1.65
CA ALA A 71 7.19 6.05 -2.47
C ALA A 71 7.38 6.97 -3.69
N LEU A 72 7.89 8.17 -3.49
CA LEU A 72 8.14 9.11 -4.59
C LEU A 72 9.20 8.59 -5.56
N LYS A 73 10.29 8.01 -5.03
CA LYS A 73 11.35 7.40 -5.85
C LYS A 73 10.82 6.27 -6.75
N HIS A 74 9.81 5.54 -6.29
CA HIS A 74 9.23 4.41 -7.00
C HIS A 74 7.95 4.76 -7.79
N GLY A 75 7.74 6.04 -8.10
CA GLY A 75 6.69 6.50 -9.02
C GLY A 75 5.37 6.87 -8.35
N GLY A 76 5.31 6.90 -7.02
CA GLY A 76 4.17 7.42 -6.29
C GLY A 76 4.03 8.92 -6.47
N LYS A 77 2.80 9.42 -6.36
CA LYS A 77 2.48 10.86 -6.48
C LYS A 77 1.95 11.39 -5.16
N ILE A 78 2.36 12.61 -4.80
CA ILE A 78 1.86 13.28 -3.60
C ILE A 78 0.40 13.66 -3.84
N LEU A 79 -0.49 13.20 -2.95
CA LEU A 79 -1.88 13.67 -2.88
C LEU A 79 -2.04 14.65 -1.72
N TYR A 80 -1.40 14.34 -0.58
CA TYR A 80 -1.33 15.21 0.59
C TYR A 80 0.12 15.23 1.11
N PRO A 81 0.76 16.40 1.21
CA PRO A 81 2.14 16.50 1.66
C PRO A 81 2.28 16.02 3.10
N LYS A 82 3.49 15.61 3.46
CA LYS A 82 3.82 15.24 4.84
C LYS A 82 3.48 16.40 5.78
N THR A 83 2.52 16.17 6.67
CA THR A 83 1.94 17.19 7.56
C THR A 83 1.91 16.67 8.99
N SER A 84 2.29 17.52 9.94
CA SER A 84 2.14 17.23 11.37
C SER A 84 0.74 17.60 11.84
N ASN A 85 0.10 16.69 12.55
CA ASN A 85 -1.19 16.86 13.20
C ASN A 85 -1.03 17.03 14.73
N GLY A 86 0.07 17.65 15.17
CA GLY A 86 0.42 17.82 16.58
C GLY A 86 0.56 16.48 17.29
N ASP A 87 -0.15 16.31 18.41
CA ASP A 87 -0.09 15.12 19.26
C ASP A 87 -0.60 13.84 18.56
N SER A 88 -1.35 13.99 17.45
CA SER A 88 -1.84 12.86 16.66
C SER A 88 -0.79 12.28 15.70
N GLY A 89 0.40 12.89 15.62
CA GLY A 89 1.53 12.40 14.83
C GLY A 89 1.68 13.11 13.48
N ILE A 90 2.32 12.42 12.52
CA ILE A 90 2.62 12.95 11.19
C ILE A 90 2.00 12.00 10.16
N VAL A 91 1.36 12.56 9.14
CA VAL A 91 0.72 11.80 8.07
C VAL A 91 1.09 12.36 6.70
N ALA A 92 0.98 11.53 5.66
CA ALA A 92 1.12 11.91 4.27
C ALA A 92 0.22 11.00 3.43
N GLU A 93 -0.30 11.49 2.32
CA GLU A 93 -1.09 10.68 1.38
C GLU A 93 -0.45 10.66 0.01
N ILE A 94 -0.44 9.49 -0.58
CA ILE A 94 0.16 9.25 -1.89
C ILE A 94 -0.77 8.40 -2.75
N GLN A 95 -0.70 8.61 -4.05
CA GLN A 95 -1.13 7.65 -5.04
C GLN A 95 0.04 6.69 -5.32
N ASP A 96 -0.22 5.39 -5.40
CA ASP A 96 0.79 4.42 -5.85
C ASP A 96 1.10 4.55 -7.36
N SER A 97 2.18 3.88 -7.80
CA SER A 97 2.63 3.90 -9.20
C SER A 97 1.70 3.14 -10.14
#